data_AF-A0A8J3I3Q9-F1
#
_entry.id   AF-A0A8J3I3Q9-F1
#
_cell.length_a   1.000
_cell.length_b   1.000
_cell.length_c   1.000
_cell.angle_alpha   90.00
_cell.angle_beta   90.00
_cell.angle_gamma   90.00
#
_symmetry.space_group_name_H-M   'P 1'
#
loop_
_entity.id
_entity.type
_entity.pdbx_description
1 polymer ?
#
loop_
_entity_poly.entity_id
_entity_poly.type
_entity_poly.pdbx_seq_one_letter_code
_entity_poly.pdbx_strand_id
1 'polypeptide(L)'
;MKTISGVLETSKQKRSALWIGYAACAWSLLFAIAHFYWGIEAATTGILTVPTGNIPLESGPAVGSGVIFAWVVTVGILCVLGGLIMLFCLQGDKMSRSMQLGATGVGIITMTAYVAYSFTVNGFVWIIAPGVLCMFGAAISLALVQPWGRFIPRWLLLLLAWIGGVIMIIHELYGGILQGLAITGMMSWQQEHLLIGAPVTQAALTMQQFITQNLIWGTWFLLGGVLFCVLAWLARSSLDER
;
A
#
# COMPACT_ATOMS: atom_id res chain seq x y z
N MET A 1 12.02 10.84 42.60
CA MET A 1 10.70 10.42 42.07
C MET A 1 10.54 10.59 40.54
N LYS A 2 11.35 11.41 39.85
CA LYS A 2 11.30 11.58 38.37
C LYS A 2 11.77 10.38 37.52
N THR A 3 12.49 9.43 38.09
CA THR A 3 13.10 8.31 37.36
C THR A 3 12.12 7.17 37.05
N ILE A 4 11.11 6.95 37.87
CA ILE A 4 10.15 5.84 37.68
C ILE A 4 9.11 6.18 36.60
N SER A 5 8.69 7.45 36.50
CA SER A 5 7.73 7.90 35.50
C SER A 5 8.26 7.78 34.07
N GLY A 6 9.53 8.14 33.84
CA GLY A 6 10.14 8.06 32.50
C GLY A 6 10.32 6.62 31.98
N VAL A 7 10.65 5.67 32.86
CA VAL A 7 10.76 4.24 32.48
C VAL A 7 9.40 3.66 32.09
N LEU A 8 8.34 4.07 32.79
CA LEU A 8 6.99 3.57 32.51
C LEU A 8 6.45 4.11 31.18
N GLU A 9 6.68 5.39 30.87
CA GLU A 9 6.25 6.02 29.62
C GLU A 9 6.94 5.41 28.39
N THR A 10 8.26 5.19 28.45
CA THR A 10 9.02 4.56 27.35
C THR A 10 8.55 3.13 27.08
N SER A 11 8.23 2.36 28.13
CA SER A 11 7.70 0.99 27.99
C SER A 11 6.33 0.96 27.31
N LYS A 12 5.44 1.90 27.67
CA LYS A 12 4.10 2.00 27.10
C LYS A 12 4.18 2.42 25.63
N GLN A 13 5.02 3.39 25.29
CA GLN A 13 5.21 3.84 23.92
C GLN A 13 5.76 2.73 23.01
N LYS A 14 6.75 1.97 23.50
CA LYS A 14 7.29 0.80 22.77
C LYS A 14 6.20 -0.23 22.51
N ARG A 15 5.39 -0.55 23.52
CA ARG A 15 4.25 -1.47 23.37
C ARG A 15 3.20 -0.97 22.39
N SER A 16 2.87 0.32 22.42
CA SER A 16 1.94 0.94 21.46
C SER A 16 2.49 0.88 20.04
N ALA A 17 3.77 1.19 19.82
CA ALA A 17 4.39 1.10 18.50
C ALA A 17 4.30 -0.33 17.93
N LEU A 18 4.57 -1.36 18.76
CA LEU A 18 4.44 -2.77 18.36
C LEU A 18 3.02 -3.10 17.89
N TRP A 19 2.00 -2.74 18.68
CA TRP A 19 0.61 -3.02 18.33
C TRP A 19 0.17 -2.30 17.05
N ILE A 20 0.51 -1.02 16.90
CA ILE A 20 0.19 -0.25 15.69
C ILE A 20 0.93 -0.83 14.48
N GLY A 21 2.19 -1.27 14.64
CA GLY A 21 2.95 -1.90 13.56
C GLY A 21 2.31 -3.20 13.08
N TYR A 22 1.86 -4.06 14.00
CA TYR A 22 1.12 -5.27 13.63
C TYR A 22 -0.24 -4.97 13.00
N ALA A 23 -0.95 -3.95 13.49
CA ALA A 23 -2.21 -3.52 12.91
C ALA A 23 -2.03 -3.01 11.47
N ALA A 24 -1.03 -2.16 11.23
CA ALA A 24 -0.67 -1.66 9.89
C ALA A 24 -0.25 -2.81 8.96
N CYS A 25 0.51 -3.78 9.47
CA CYS A 25 0.90 -4.97 8.73
C CYS A 25 -0.31 -5.81 8.33
N ALA A 26 -1.18 -6.16 9.28
CA ALA A 26 -2.39 -6.93 9.03
C ALA A 26 -3.33 -6.21 8.05
N TRP A 27 -3.54 -4.90 8.23
CA TRP A 27 -4.31 -4.05 7.32
C TRP A 27 -3.76 -4.14 5.89
N SER A 28 -2.45 -4.02 5.72
CA SER A 28 -1.81 -4.06 4.40
C SER A 28 -1.93 -5.45 3.75
N LEU A 29 -1.73 -6.52 4.52
CA LEU A 29 -1.85 -7.89 4.02
C LEU A 29 -3.28 -8.23 3.59
N LEU A 30 -4.29 -7.81 4.36
CA LEU A 30 -5.69 -8.03 4.00
C LEU A 30 -6.04 -7.36 2.67
N PHE A 31 -5.57 -6.13 2.46
CA PHE A 31 -5.76 -5.42 1.21
C PHE A 31 -5.04 -6.10 0.04
N ALA A 32 -3.81 -6.56 0.26
CA ALA A 32 -3.04 -7.30 -0.73
C ALA A 32 -3.73 -8.60 -1.14
N ILE A 33 -4.28 -9.36 -0.19
CA ILE A 33 -5.01 -10.61 -0.46
C ILE A 33 -6.23 -10.33 -1.36
N ALA A 34 -7.01 -9.30 -1.07
CA ALA A 34 -8.17 -8.93 -1.89
C ALA A 34 -7.76 -8.61 -3.34
N HIS A 35 -6.68 -7.85 -3.52
CA HIS A 35 -6.17 -7.45 -4.83
C HIS A 35 -5.58 -8.62 -5.62
N PHE A 36 -4.87 -9.54 -4.94
CA PHE A 36 -4.38 -10.76 -5.59
C PHE A 36 -5.52 -11.71 -5.94
N TYR A 37 -6.54 -11.84 -5.09
CA TYR A 37 -7.72 -12.62 -5.40
C TYR A 37 -8.42 -12.10 -6.68
N TRP A 38 -8.68 -10.79 -6.74
CA TRP A 38 -9.25 -10.15 -7.93
C TRP A 38 -8.36 -10.26 -9.15
N GLY A 39 -7.05 -10.13 -9.00
CA GLY A 39 -6.09 -10.30 -10.09
C GLY A 39 -6.09 -11.72 -10.66
N ILE A 40 -6.21 -12.74 -9.78
CA ILE A 40 -6.30 -14.14 -10.17
C ILE A 40 -7.63 -14.42 -10.87
N GLU A 41 -8.75 -13.96 -10.30
CA GLU A 41 -10.08 -14.10 -10.89
C GLU A 41 -10.13 -13.46 -12.29
N ALA A 42 -9.68 -12.22 -12.42
CA ALA A 42 -9.59 -11.50 -13.67
C ALA A 42 -8.74 -12.25 -14.71
N ALA A 43 -7.61 -12.84 -14.29
CA ALA A 43 -6.71 -13.56 -15.19
C ALA A 43 -7.23 -14.93 -15.61
N THR A 44 -8.01 -15.60 -14.76
CA THR A 44 -8.50 -16.96 -15.02
C THR A 44 -9.84 -16.98 -15.75
N THR A 45 -10.72 -16.02 -15.45
CA THR A 45 -12.08 -16.00 -15.97
C THR A 45 -12.30 -14.97 -17.08
N GLY A 46 -11.38 -13.99 -17.22
CA GLY A 46 -11.60 -12.83 -18.07
C GLY A 46 -12.70 -11.89 -17.54
N ILE A 47 -13.17 -12.11 -16.31
CA ILE A 47 -14.20 -11.33 -15.63
C ILE A 47 -13.61 -10.86 -14.30
N LEU A 48 -13.81 -9.58 -13.98
CA LEU A 48 -13.53 -9.04 -12.65
C LEU A 48 -14.83 -8.91 -11.88
N THR A 49 -14.97 -9.65 -10.77
CA THR A 49 -16.12 -9.54 -9.87
C THR A 49 -15.82 -8.51 -8.78
N VAL A 50 -16.40 -7.32 -8.91
CA VAL A 50 -16.34 -6.27 -7.88
C VAL A 50 -17.69 -6.19 -7.16
N PRO A 51 -17.75 -5.62 -5.94
CA PRO A 51 -19.02 -5.45 -5.21
C PRO A 51 -20.12 -4.74 -5.99
N THR A 52 -19.77 -4.04 -7.06
CA THR A 52 -20.66 -3.26 -7.93
C THR A 52 -21.12 -4.01 -9.18
N GLY A 53 -20.65 -5.24 -9.42
CA GLY A 53 -21.04 -6.08 -10.56
C GLY A 53 -19.86 -6.80 -11.22
N ASN A 54 -20.15 -7.54 -12.29
CA ASN A 54 -19.15 -8.24 -13.10
C ASN A 54 -18.69 -7.33 -14.24
N ILE A 55 -17.38 -7.15 -14.37
CA ILE A 55 -16.77 -6.37 -15.47
C ILE A 55 -16.10 -7.35 -16.44
N PRO A 56 -16.66 -7.57 -17.65
CA PRO A 56 -15.99 -8.34 -18.68
C PRO A 56 -14.72 -7.61 -19.14
N LEU A 57 -13.56 -8.28 -19.09
CA LEU A 57 -12.28 -7.71 -19.51
C LEU A 57 -12.05 -7.83 -21.04
N GLU A 58 -13.04 -8.36 -21.78
CA GLU A 58 -13.00 -8.70 -23.21
C GLU A 58 -12.73 -7.52 -24.18
N SER A 59 -12.72 -6.27 -23.71
CA SER A 59 -12.52 -5.08 -24.55
C SER A 59 -11.32 -4.20 -24.16
N GLY A 60 -10.52 -4.62 -23.17
CA GLY A 60 -9.26 -3.94 -22.84
C GLY A 60 -8.06 -4.57 -23.56
N PRO A 61 -6.89 -3.90 -23.62
CA PRO A 61 -5.62 -4.47 -24.11
C PRO A 61 -5.12 -5.71 -23.31
N ALA A 62 -5.97 -6.26 -22.44
CA ALA A 62 -5.73 -7.31 -21.47
C ALA A 62 -6.05 -8.73 -22.00
N VAL A 63 -6.49 -8.89 -23.24
CA VAL A 63 -6.67 -10.24 -23.83
C VAL A 63 -5.51 -10.49 -24.80
N GLY A 64 -4.32 -10.75 -24.26
CA GLY A 64 -3.10 -10.94 -25.04
C GLY A 64 -1.87 -11.26 -24.19
N SER A 65 -0.74 -11.57 -24.87
CA SER A 65 0.57 -11.89 -24.27
C SER A 65 1.07 -10.88 -23.21
N GLY A 66 0.57 -9.65 -23.24
CA GLY A 66 0.86 -8.61 -22.25
C GLY A 66 0.36 -8.90 -20.82
N VAL A 67 -0.74 -9.63 -20.64
CA VAL A 67 -1.25 -9.97 -19.29
C VAL A 67 -0.42 -11.05 -18.63
N ILE A 68 -0.04 -12.08 -19.39
CA ILE A 68 0.87 -13.11 -18.90
C ILE A 68 2.21 -12.47 -18.53
N PHE A 69 2.72 -11.55 -19.35
CA PHE A 69 3.95 -10.83 -19.06
C PHE A 69 3.84 -9.97 -17.79
N ALA A 70 2.76 -9.20 -17.61
CA ALA A 70 2.55 -8.40 -16.40
C ALA A 70 2.42 -9.27 -15.13
N TRP A 71 1.79 -10.45 -15.25
CA TRP A 71 1.71 -11.45 -14.19
C TRP A 71 3.08 -12.01 -13.82
N VAL A 72 3.87 -12.42 -14.82
CA VAL A 72 5.22 -12.94 -14.63
C VAL A 72 6.13 -11.89 -14.00
N VAL A 73 6.05 -10.63 -14.44
CA VAL A 73 6.79 -9.50 -13.84
C VAL A 73 6.38 -9.30 -12.39
N THR A 74 5.08 -9.29 -12.10
CA THR A 74 4.58 -9.12 -10.72
C THR A 74 5.01 -10.26 -9.81
N VAL A 75 4.84 -11.51 -10.23
CA VAL A 75 5.28 -12.69 -9.48
C VAL A 75 6.79 -12.68 -9.29
N GLY A 76 7.54 -12.35 -10.34
CA GLY A 76 9.00 -12.21 -10.27
C GLY A 76 9.43 -11.20 -9.23
N ILE A 77 8.76 -10.03 -9.18
CA ILE A 77 9.01 -8.98 -8.19
C ILE A 77 8.64 -9.46 -6.79
N LEU A 78 7.47 -10.06 -6.59
CA LEU A 78 7.06 -10.62 -5.29
C LEU A 78 8.04 -11.69 -4.80
N CYS A 79 8.54 -12.55 -5.69
CA CYS A 79 9.56 -13.55 -5.37
C CYS A 79 10.89 -12.91 -4.98
N VAL A 80 11.35 -11.90 -5.72
CA VAL A 80 12.57 -11.15 -5.38
C VAL A 80 12.43 -10.50 -4.00
N LEU A 81 11.28 -9.89 -3.73
CA LEU A 81 11.02 -9.20 -2.46
C LEU A 81 10.85 -10.15 -1.29
N GLY A 82 10.08 -11.22 -1.46
CA GLY A 82 9.98 -12.29 -0.48
C GLY A 82 11.34 -12.90 -0.18
N GLY A 83 12.16 -13.10 -1.23
CA GLY A 83 13.54 -13.53 -1.12
C GLY A 83 14.39 -12.57 -0.30
N LEU A 84 14.35 -11.26 -0.59
CA LEU A 84 15.07 -10.22 0.14
C LEU A 84 14.63 -10.16 1.61
N ILE A 85 13.33 -10.16 1.87
CA ILE A 85 12.76 -10.16 3.23
C ILE A 85 13.23 -11.40 3.99
N MET A 86 13.15 -12.59 3.39
CA MET A 86 13.61 -13.84 3.99
C MET A 86 15.12 -13.80 4.27
N LEU A 87 15.92 -13.24 3.36
CA LEU A 87 17.36 -13.05 3.53
C LEU A 87 17.67 -12.15 4.74
N PHE A 88 16.96 -11.02 4.86
CA PHE A 88 17.12 -10.12 6.02
C PHE A 88 16.63 -10.74 7.32
N CYS A 89 15.50 -11.47 7.29
CA CYS A 89 14.94 -12.14 8.47
C CYS A 89 15.85 -13.26 8.99
N LEU A 90 16.48 -14.04 8.11
CA LEU A 90 17.24 -15.24 8.48
C LEU A 90 18.74 -14.99 8.65
N GLN A 91 19.33 -14.04 7.91
CA GLN A 91 20.78 -13.90 7.83
C GLN A 91 21.29 -12.49 8.14
N GLY A 92 20.42 -11.54 8.51
CA GLY A 92 20.81 -10.14 8.64
C GLY A 92 22.02 -9.90 9.55
N ASP A 93 22.14 -10.62 10.67
CA ASP A 93 23.29 -10.51 11.60
C ASP A 93 24.62 -10.98 10.99
N LYS A 94 24.58 -11.79 9.94
CA LYS A 94 25.76 -12.34 9.24
C LYS A 94 26.14 -11.53 8.00
N MET A 95 25.28 -10.61 7.54
CA MET A 95 25.52 -9.85 6.31
C MET A 95 26.48 -8.68 6.56
N SER A 96 27.47 -8.50 5.69
CA SER A 96 28.29 -7.29 5.70
C SER A 96 27.47 -6.06 5.32
N ARG A 97 27.87 -4.88 5.81
CA ARG A 97 27.17 -3.60 5.53
C ARG A 97 27.02 -3.33 4.03
N SER A 98 28.02 -3.67 3.23
CA SER A 98 27.95 -3.51 1.77
C SER A 98 26.90 -4.42 1.13
N MET A 99 26.75 -5.66 1.63
CA MET A 99 25.76 -6.60 1.13
C MET A 99 24.33 -6.16 1.50
N GLN A 100 24.15 -5.60 2.69
CA GLN A 100 22.89 -5.01 3.13
C GLN A 100 22.50 -3.80 2.27
N LEU A 101 23.44 -2.91 1.99
CA LEU A 101 23.23 -1.75 1.10
C LEU A 101 22.91 -2.19 -0.33
N GLY A 102 23.62 -3.20 -0.85
CA GLY A 102 23.36 -3.78 -2.17
C GLY A 102 21.94 -4.37 -2.26
N ALA A 103 21.56 -5.20 -1.30
CA ALA A 103 20.21 -5.78 -1.23
C ALA A 103 19.12 -4.70 -1.12
N THR A 104 19.34 -3.67 -0.30
CA THR A 104 18.43 -2.52 -0.18
C THR A 104 18.32 -1.76 -1.50
N GLY A 105 19.43 -1.50 -2.17
CA GLY A 105 19.48 -0.82 -3.47
C GLY A 105 18.72 -1.60 -4.55
N VAL A 106 18.91 -2.92 -4.62
CA VAL A 106 18.16 -3.80 -5.54
C VAL A 106 16.66 -3.73 -5.27
N GLY A 107 16.24 -3.75 -4.00
CA GLY A 107 14.84 -3.60 -3.60
C GLY A 107 14.24 -2.28 -4.08
N ILE A 108 14.94 -1.16 -3.85
CA ILE A 108 14.50 0.19 -4.26
C ILE A 108 14.37 0.27 -5.79
N ILE A 109 15.37 -0.20 -6.53
CA ILE A 109 15.39 -0.15 -8.00
C ILE A 109 14.24 -1.00 -8.55
N THR A 110 14.09 -2.23 -8.06
CA THR A 110 13.04 -3.16 -8.51
C THR A 110 11.64 -2.58 -8.25
N MET A 111 11.44 -1.98 -7.08
CA MET A 111 10.17 -1.34 -6.73
C MET A 111 9.88 -0.10 -7.56
N THR A 112 10.89 0.74 -7.79
CA THR A 112 10.73 1.96 -8.61
C THR A 112 10.39 1.59 -10.05
N ALA A 113 11.10 0.60 -10.61
CA ALA A 113 10.81 0.06 -11.94
C ALA A 113 9.39 -0.52 -12.01
N TYR A 114 8.94 -1.23 -10.97
CA TYR A 114 7.59 -1.76 -10.89
C TYR A 114 6.52 -0.67 -10.91
N VAL A 115 6.70 0.37 -10.08
CA VAL A 115 5.78 1.51 -10.02
C VAL A 115 5.75 2.20 -11.38
N ALA A 116 6.91 2.54 -11.95
CA ALA A 116 6.98 3.17 -13.26
C ALA A 116 6.30 2.33 -14.35
N TYR A 117 6.55 1.01 -14.38
CA TYR A 117 5.89 0.09 -15.31
C TYR A 117 4.37 0.06 -15.09
N SER A 118 3.91 -0.04 -13.84
CA SER A 118 2.49 -0.11 -13.49
C SER A 118 1.73 1.15 -13.91
N PHE A 119 2.34 2.33 -13.78
CA PHE A 119 1.75 3.61 -14.16
C PHE A 119 1.84 3.90 -15.67
N THR A 120 2.79 3.29 -16.40
CA THR A 120 2.98 3.51 -17.84
C THR A 120 2.22 2.52 -18.72
N VAL A 121 1.99 1.28 -18.26
CA VAL A 121 1.35 0.21 -19.04
C VAL A 121 -0.05 -0.08 -18.49
N ASN A 122 -1.01 0.74 -18.91
CA ASN A 122 -2.32 0.92 -18.27
C ASN A 122 -3.37 -0.18 -18.54
N GLY A 123 -3.99 -0.66 -17.46
CA GLY A 123 -5.31 -1.32 -17.50
C GLY A 123 -5.44 -2.46 -16.48
N PHE A 124 -4.74 -3.57 -16.73
CA PHE A 124 -4.81 -4.77 -15.91
C PHE A 124 -3.95 -4.70 -14.63
N VAL A 125 -2.86 -3.89 -14.68
CA VAL A 125 -1.89 -3.79 -13.59
C VAL A 125 -2.44 -3.02 -12.38
N TRP A 126 -3.49 -2.21 -12.54
CA TRP A 126 -4.14 -1.49 -11.43
C TRP A 126 -4.80 -2.41 -10.40
N ILE A 127 -5.13 -3.65 -10.76
CA ILE A 127 -5.72 -4.62 -9.81
C ILE A 127 -4.62 -5.24 -8.94
N ILE A 128 -3.42 -5.46 -9.47
CA ILE A 128 -2.37 -6.20 -8.77
C ILE A 128 -1.35 -5.25 -8.11
N ALA A 129 -1.07 -4.10 -8.72
CA ALA A 129 -0.11 -3.12 -8.21
C ALA A 129 -0.42 -2.62 -6.80
N PRO A 130 -1.68 -2.28 -6.44
CA PRO A 130 -1.98 -1.91 -5.07
C PRO A 130 -1.72 -3.05 -4.09
N GLY A 131 -1.93 -4.31 -4.51
CA GLY A 131 -1.61 -5.48 -3.70
C GLY A 131 -0.12 -5.64 -3.45
N VAL A 132 0.71 -5.49 -4.48
CA VAL A 132 2.18 -5.48 -4.33
C VAL A 132 2.62 -4.34 -3.43
N LEU A 133 2.15 -3.11 -3.68
CA LEU A 133 2.46 -1.95 -2.85
C LEU A 133 2.10 -2.18 -1.37
N CYS A 134 0.97 -2.85 -1.10
CA CYS A 134 0.58 -3.20 0.25
C CYS A 134 1.44 -4.29 0.88
N MET A 135 1.96 -5.26 0.10
CA MET A 135 2.98 -6.19 0.62
C MET A 135 4.24 -5.44 1.10
N PHE A 136 4.62 -4.37 0.41
CA PHE A 136 5.69 -3.49 0.91
C PHE A 136 5.28 -2.70 2.13
N GLY A 137 4.06 -2.16 2.18
CA GLY A 137 3.52 -1.53 3.38
C GLY A 137 3.58 -2.47 4.60
N ALA A 138 3.24 -3.75 4.41
CA ALA A 138 3.36 -4.78 5.43
C ALA A 138 4.83 -4.99 5.86
N ALA A 139 5.75 -5.10 4.90
CA ALA A 139 7.17 -5.23 5.20
C ALA A 139 7.72 -4.00 5.94
N ILE A 140 7.39 -2.78 5.52
CA ILE A 140 7.83 -1.52 6.15
C ILE A 140 7.30 -1.42 7.59
N SER A 141 6.00 -1.67 7.78
CA SER A 141 5.38 -1.60 9.10
C SER A 141 5.99 -2.63 10.06
N LEU A 142 6.25 -3.85 9.58
CA LEU A 142 6.90 -4.89 10.36
C LEU A 142 8.38 -4.56 10.63
N ALA A 143 9.12 -4.03 9.66
CA ALA A 143 10.50 -3.58 9.82
C ALA A 143 10.64 -2.52 10.92
N LEU A 144 9.69 -1.59 11.01
CA LEU A 144 9.72 -0.53 12.03
C LEU A 144 9.61 -1.07 13.47
N VAL A 145 9.02 -2.25 13.66
CA VAL A 145 8.75 -2.83 14.98
C VAL A 145 9.55 -4.09 15.30
N GLN A 146 10.14 -4.75 14.30
CA GLN A 146 10.91 -5.97 14.47
C GLN A 146 12.43 -5.74 14.51
N PRO A 147 13.19 -6.65 15.16
CA PRO A 147 14.65 -6.54 15.23
C PRO A 147 15.35 -6.51 13.87
N TRP A 148 14.85 -7.26 12.88
CA TRP A 148 15.45 -7.35 11.55
C TRP A 148 15.34 -6.02 10.77
N GLY A 149 14.41 -5.13 11.10
CA GLY A 149 14.34 -3.82 10.45
C GLY A 149 15.52 -2.89 10.80
N ARG A 150 16.36 -3.25 11.78
CA ARG A 150 17.58 -2.51 12.13
C ARG A 150 18.62 -2.49 10.99
N PHE A 151 18.50 -3.39 10.01
CA PHE A 151 19.39 -3.43 8.84
C PHE A 151 19.08 -2.34 7.81
N ILE A 152 17.84 -1.86 7.77
CA ILE A 152 17.43 -0.79 6.87
C ILE A 152 17.61 0.55 7.60
N PRO A 153 18.18 1.59 6.96
CA PRO A 153 18.30 2.90 7.59
C PRO A 153 16.94 3.38 8.13
N ARG A 154 16.85 3.61 9.44
CA ARG A 154 15.57 3.90 10.11
C ARG A 154 14.87 5.15 9.55
N TRP A 155 15.65 6.16 9.17
CA TRP A 155 15.10 7.36 8.53
C TRP A 155 14.36 7.04 7.22
N LEU A 156 14.82 6.04 6.46
CA LEU A 156 14.19 5.62 5.21
C LEU A 156 12.86 4.92 5.49
N LEU A 157 12.82 4.00 6.46
CA LEU A 157 11.57 3.34 6.87
C LEU A 157 10.52 4.34 7.37
N LEU A 158 10.95 5.33 8.16
CA LEU A 158 10.08 6.40 8.65
C LEU A 158 9.59 7.29 7.52
N LEU A 159 10.46 7.68 6.59
CA LEU A 159 10.10 8.48 5.42
C LEU A 159 9.06 7.74 4.57
N LEU A 160 9.28 6.46 4.30
CA LEU A 160 8.34 5.63 3.52
C LEU A 160 6.99 5.49 4.23
N ALA A 161 6.99 5.26 5.54
CA ALA A 161 5.75 5.19 6.31
C ALA A 161 4.99 6.54 6.34
N TRP A 162 5.71 7.66 6.49
CA TRP A 162 5.11 9.00 6.42
C TRP A 162 4.53 9.31 5.05
N ILE A 163 5.31 9.11 3.98
CA ILE A 163 4.88 9.37 2.61
C ILE A 163 3.66 8.50 2.27
N GLY A 164 3.73 7.19 2.54
CA GLY A 164 2.61 6.28 2.29
C GLY A 164 1.36 6.69 3.06
N GLY A 165 1.50 6.98 4.36
CA GLY A 165 0.38 7.40 5.20
C GLY A 165 -0.27 8.72 4.74
N VAL A 166 0.54 9.73 4.42
CA VAL A 166 0.07 11.04 3.94
C VAL A 166 -0.60 10.93 2.58
N ILE A 167 -0.01 10.19 1.63
CA ILE A 167 -0.61 9.98 0.31
C ILE A 167 -1.99 9.35 0.43
N MET A 168 -2.17 8.35 1.29
CA MET A 168 -3.47 7.69 1.48
C MET A 168 -4.51 8.63 2.11
N ILE A 169 -4.12 9.44 3.09
CA ILE A 169 -5.01 10.45 3.70
C ILE A 169 -5.41 11.49 2.65
N ILE A 170 -4.46 12.02 1.88
CA ILE A 170 -4.74 13.01 0.84
C ILE A 170 -5.61 12.42 -0.26
N HIS A 171 -5.33 11.19 -0.70
CA HIS A 171 -6.13 10.47 -1.69
C HIS A 171 -7.60 10.41 -1.26
N GLU A 172 -7.84 10.00 -0.01
CA GLU A 172 -9.21 9.88 0.51
C GLU A 172 -9.89 11.25 0.68
N LEU A 173 -9.19 12.24 1.25
CA LEU A 173 -9.76 13.57 1.43
C LEU A 173 -10.09 14.22 0.08
N TYR A 174 -9.20 14.09 -0.91
CA TYR A 174 -9.41 14.61 -2.25
C TYR A 174 -10.63 13.94 -2.93
N GLY A 175 -10.67 12.61 -2.95
CA GLY A 175 -11.78 11.85 -3.52
C GLY A 175 -13.11 12.16 -2.83
N GLY A 176 -13.13 12.11 -1.49
CA GLY A 176 -14.33 12.36 -0.69
C GLY A 176 -14.87 13.78 -0.85
N ILE A 177 -14.00 14.80 -0.96
CA ILE A 177 -14.42 16.18 -1.24
C ILE A 177 -15.09 16.28 -2.60
N LEU A 178 -14.46 15.77 -3.67
CA LEU A 178 -15.02 15.86 -5.03
C LEU A 178 -16.35 15.13 -5.13
N GLN A 179 -16.46 13.95 -4.51
CA GLN A 179 -17.69 13.18 -4.54
C GLN A 179 -18.79 13.80 -3.67
N GLY A 180 -18.45 14.44 -2.55
CA GLY A 180 -19.38 15.25 -1.76
C GLY A 180 -19.94 16.44 -2.55
N LEU A 181 -19.09 17.13 -3.31
CA LEU A 181 -19.52 18.19 -4.24
C LEU A 181 -20.44 17.64 -5.34
N ALA A 182 -20.18 16.45 -5.86
CA ALA A 182 -21.01 15.81 -6.86
C ALA A 182 -22.41 15.44 -6.31
N ILE A 183 -22.48 14.88 -5.10
CA ILE A 183 -23.75 14.52 -4.45
C ILE A 183 -24.61 15.73 -4.14
N THR A 184 -23.99 16.82 -3.71
CA THR A 184 -24.70 18.08 -3.40
C THR A 184 -25.13 18.84 -4.66
N GLY A 185 -24.77 18.35 -5.85
CA GLY A 185 -25.09 18.98 -7.13
C GLY A 185 -24.23 20.22 -7.44
N MET A 186 -23.19 20.48 -6.66
CA MET A 186 -22.25 21.59 -6.90
C MET A 186 -21.36 21.33 -8.13
N MET A 187 -21.16 20.05 -8.49
CA MET A 187 -20.49 19.63 -9.72
C MET A 187 -21.17 18.39 -10.29
N SER A 188 -20.97 18.11 -11.58
CA SER A 188 -21.46 16.86 -12.19
C SER A 188 -20.52 15.69 -11.89
N TRP A 189 -21.06 14.47 -11.85
CA TRP A 189 -20.25 13.26 -11.74
C TRP A 189 -19.22 13.11 -12.88
N GLN A 190 -19.54 13.64 -14.06
CA GLN A 190 -18.60 13.69 -15.19
C GLN A 190 -17.38 14.57 -14.90
N GLN A 191 -17.61 15.72 -14.27
CA GLN A 191 -16.52 16.61 -13.83
C GLN A 191 -15.68 15.95 -12.73
N GLU A 192 -16.30 15.19 -11.82
CA GLU A 192 -15.56 14.46 -10.77
C GLU A 192 -14.64 13.42 -11.38
N HIS A 193 -15.13 12.60 -12.31
CA HIS A 193 -14.31 11.60 -13.00
C HIS A 193 -13.14 12.23 -13.76
N LEU A 194 -13.35 13.36 -14.43
CA LEU A 194 -12.27 14.11 -15.08
C LEU A 194 -11.18 14.56 -14.10
N LEU A 195 -11.57 15.05 -12.91
CA LEU A 195 -10.64 15.56 -11.90
C LEU A 195 -9.85 14.47 -11.17
N ILE A 196 -10.41 13.26 -11.06
CA ILE A 196 -9.70 12.10 -10.49
C ILE A 196 -8.95 11.29 -11.56
N GLY A 197 -9.04 11.69 -12.84
CA GLY A 197 -8.39 11.01 -13.96
C GLY A 197 -9.07 9.68 -14.37
N ALA A 198 -10.34 9.49 -14.03
CA ALA A 198 -11.14 8.33 -14.40
C ALA A 198 -11.91 8.56 -15.72
N PRO A 199 -12.26 7.50 -16.48
CA PRO A 199 -13.03 7.63 -17.71
C PRO A 199 -14.42 8.21 -17.47
N VAL A 200 -14.79 9.27 -18.20
CA VAL A 200 -16.09 9.96 -18.06
C VAL A 200 -17.28 9.04 -18.37
N THR A 201 -17.07 8.00 -19.18
CA THR A 201 -18.09 6.98 -19.47
C THR A 201 -18.50 6.18 -18.24
N GLN A 202 -17.65 6.14 -17.20
CA GLN A 202 -17.94 5.52 -15.92
C GLN A 202 -18.68 6.48 -14.97
N ALA A 203 -18.83 7.77 -15.29
CA ALA A 203 -19.41 8.77 -14.41
C ALA A 203 -20.91 8.59 -14.10
N ALA A 204 -21.61 7.64 -14.73
CA ALA A 204 -23.01 7.34 -14.41
C ALA A 204 -23.20 6.62 -13.06
N LEU A 205 -22.15 6.58 -12.22
CA LEU A 205 -22.17 5.88 -10.93
C LEU A 205 -23.31 6.41 -10.06
N THR A 206 -24.15 5.48 -9.64
CA THR A 206 -25.31 5.70 -8.79
C THR A 206 -24.88 6.11 -7.37
N MET A 207 -25.75 6.79 -6.62
CA MET A 207 -25.54 7.11 -5.19
C MET A 207 -25.09 5.90 -4.35
N GLN A 208 -25.52 4.70 -4.75
CA GLN A 208 -25.15 3.44 -4.11
C GLN A 208 -23.67 3.08 -4.30
N GLN A 209 -23.07 3.38 -5.45
CA GLN A 209 -21.65 3.17 -5.68
C GLN A 209 -20.80 4.16 -4.89
N PHE A 210 -21.24 5.41 -4.72
CA PHE A 210 -20.61 6.34 -3.79
C PHE A 210 -20.55 5.79 -2.36
N ILE A 211 -21.68 5.26 -1.86
CA ILE A 211 -21.75 4.70 -0.51
C ILE A 211 -20.77 3.54 -0.38
N THR A 212 -20.81 2.57 -1.30
CA THR A 212 -19.91 1.40 -1.25
C THR A 212 -18.44 1.80 -1.36
N GLN A 213 -18.12 2.78 -2.22
CA GLN A 213 -16.76 3.21 -2.47
C GLN A 213 -16.16 3.96 -1.28
N ASN A 214 -16.84 4.96 -0.73
CA ASN A 214 -16.29 5.74 0.39
C ASN A 214 -16.39 4.97 1.71
N LEU A 215 -17.50 4.29 1.95
CA LEU A 215 -17.74 3.68 3.25
C LEU A 215 -16.83 2.47 3.48
N ILE A 216 -16.53 1.70 2.42
CA ILE A 216 -15.63 0.55 2.51
C ILE A 216 -14.21 0.97 2.17
N TRP A 217 -13.97 1.42 0.93
CA TRP A 217 -12.60 1.68 0.47
C TRP A 217 -12.03 2.95 1.07
N GLY A 218 -12.83 4.01 1.13
CA GLY A 218 -12.36 5.28 1.65
C GLY A 218 -12.00 5.25 3.12
N THR A 219 -12.86 4.66 3.96
CA THR A 219 -12.53 4.43 5.37
C THR A 219 -11.34 3.49 5.54
N TRP A 220 -11.18 2.50 4.65
CA TRP A 220 -10.04 1.59 4.65
C TRP A 220 -8.73 2.35 4.37
N PHE A 221 -8.68 3.19 3.33
CA PHE A 221 -7.52 4.04 3.01
C PHE A 221 -7.23 5.04 4.13
N LEU A 222 -8.25 5.67 4.69
CA LEU A 222 -8.06 6.59 5.82
C LEU A 222 -7.46 5.87 7.04
N LEU A 223 -7.99 4.69 7.37
CA LEU A 223 -7.50 3.88 8.47
C LEU A 223 -6.03 3.50 8.26
N GLY A 224 -5.69 2.99 7.07
CA GLY A 224 -4.30 2.66 6.74
C GLY A 224 -3.39 3.89 6.82
N GLY A 225 -3.83 5.03 6.27
CA GLY A 225 -3.11 6.29 6.32
C GLY A 225 -2.80 6.74 7.76
N VAL A 226 -3.81 6.71 8.64
CA VAL A 226 -3.65 7.01 10.07
C VAL A 226 -2.72 6.01 10.75
N LEU A 227 -2.87 4.72 10.49
CA LEU A 227 -2.01 3.68 11.07
C LEU A 227 -0.53 3.90 10.72
N PHE A 228 -0.21 4.19 9.46
CA PHE A 228 1.17 4.44 9.02
C PHE A 228 1.75 5.74 9.60
N CYS A 229 0.98 6.84 9.63
CA CYS A 229 1.42 8.09 10.24
C CYS A 229 1.64 7.95 11.75
N VAL A 230 0.72 7.30 12.47
CA VAL A 230 0.84 7.03 13.91
C VAL A 230 2.03 6.10 14.18
N LEU A 231 2.22 5.06 13.36
CA LEU A 231 3.37 4.17 13.48
C LEU A 231 4.68 4.95 13.32
N ALA A 232 4.80 5.77 12.28
CA ALA A 232 5.98 6.58 12.02
C ALA A 232 6.24 7.56 13.18
N TRP A 233 5.19 8.19 13.71
CA TRP A 233 5.28 9.06 14.87
C TRP A 233 5.79 8.33 16.12
N LEU A 234 5.21 7.16 16.43
CA LEU A 234 5.60 6.37 17.61
C LEU A 234 7.00 5.79 17.46
N ALA A 235 7.40 5.42 16.25
CA ALA A 235 8.69 4.81 15.96
C ALA A 235 9.85 5.82 15.87
N ARG A 236 9.58 7.13 15.72
CA ARG A 236 10.64 8.14 15.60
C ARG A 236 11.41 8.39 16.89
N SER A 237 10.79 8.26 18.06
CA SER A 237 11.38 8.59 19.37
C SER A 237 12.66 7.81 19.68
N SER A 238 12.80 6.62 19.10
CA SER A 238 14.02 5.81 19.23
C SER A 238 15.21 6.29 18.38
N LEU A 239 15.04 7.29 17.51
CA LEU A 239 16.15 7.98 16.86
C LEU A 239 16.84 8.95 17.83
N ASP A 240 16.09 9.54 18.76
CA ASP A 240 16.61 10.52 19.72
C ASP A 240 17.46 9.87 20.83
N GLU A 241 17.43 8.53 20.94
CA GLU A 241 18.18 7.75 21.93
C GLU A 241 19.55 7.25 21.43
N ARG A 242 19.99 7.59 20.21
CA ARG A 242 21.28 7.17 19.62
C ARG A 242 22.19 8.35 19.34
#